data_AF-A0A3D2HGK0-F1
#
_entry.id   AF-A0A3D2HGK0-F1
#
_cell.length_a   1.000
_cell.length_b   1.000
_cell.length_c   1.000
_cell.angle_alpha   90.00
_cell.angle_beta   90.00
_cell.angle_gamma   90.00
#
_symmetry.space_group_name_H-M   'P 1'
#
loop_
_entity.id
_entity.type
_entity.pdbx_description
1 polymer ?
#
loop_
_entity_poly.entity_id
_entity_poly.type
_entity_poly.pdbx_seq_one_letter_code
_entity_poly.pdbx_strand_id
1 'polypeptide(L)'
;MTTEIDVLIQQVLLAQQALGEEVSQLSPDTLKEFLRNEQALLSNDNTIKQSSVKATSTKAKVKETQSVDKIQLPEGSKEEQWRWLKEQVLSNADCLKHVYPGKQLVFGSGNLDADLFFCGEAPGADEEEQGEVFVGRAGQLLTKIIAAMGLKRSDVYIGNIMNWRPETPGHVGNRPPTREE
;
A
#
# COMPACT_ATOMS: atom_id res chain seq x y z
N MET A 1 -17.59 -13.78 -5.61
CA MET A 1 -17.20 -12.39 -5.29
C MET A 1 -15.69 -12.20 -5.25
N THR A 2 -14.87 -13.21 -4.91
CA THR A 2 -13.40 -13.13 -4.93
C THR A 2 -12.79 -12.96 -6.33
N THR A 3 -13.48 -13.43 -7.37
CA THR A 3 -12.97 -13.42 -8.75
C THR A 3 -12.76 -12.03 -9.35
N GLU A 4 -13.54 -11.02 -8.98
CA GLU A 4 -13.38 -9.66 -9.54
C GLU A 4 -12.19 -8.93 -8.92
N ILE A 5 -11.95 -9.12 -7.62
CA ILE A 5 -10.81 -8.53 -6.91
C ILE A 5 -9.50 -9.18 -7.38
N ASP A 6 -9.46 -10.50 -7.54
CA ASP A 6 -8.28 -11.22 -8.01
C ASP A 6 -7.89 -10.78 -9.44
N VAL A 7 -8.88 -10.54 -10.31
CA VAL A 7 -8.67 -10.01 -11.65
C VAL A 7 -8.13 -8.58 -11.60
N LEU A 8 -8.67 -7.72 -10.73
CA LEU A 8 -8.18 -6.35 -10.54
C LEU A 8 -6.73 -6.31 -10.04
N ILE A 9 -6.36 -7.16 -9.08
CA ILE A 9 -4.99 -7.23 -8.55
C ILE A 9 -4.01 -7.68 -9.64
N GLN A 10 -4.37 -8.72 -10.41
CA GLN A 10 -3.55 -9.19 -11.54
C GLN A 10 -3.33 -8.09 -12.58
N GLN A 11 -4.37 -7.33 -12.91
CA GLN A 11 -4.29 -6.23 -13.88
C GLN A 11 -3.41 -5.07 -13.40
N VAL A 12 -3.49 -4.72 -12.12
CA VAL A 12 -2.60 -3.70 -11.53
C VAL A 12 -1.15 -4.18 -11.55
N LEU A 13 -0.89 -5.45 -11.24
CA LEU A 13 0.45 -6.03 -11.25
C LEU A 13 1.04 -6.06 -12.66
N LEU A 14 0.23 -6.42 -13.67
CA LEU A 14 0.63 -6.39 -15.08
C LEU A 14 0.89 -4.96 -15.57
N ALA A 15 0.05 -4.00 -15.20
CA ALA A 15 0.29 -2.58 -15.52
C ALA A 15 1.59 -2.06 -14.89
N GLN A 16 1.94 -2.52 -13.68
CA GLN A 16 3.24 -2.21 -13.05
C GLN A 16 4.42 -2.85 -13.80
N GLN A 17 4.26 -4.07 -14.31
CA GLN A 17 5.32 -4.79 -15.05
C GLN A 17 5.54 -4.24 -16.47
N ALA A 18 4.48 -3.78 -17.13
CA ALA A 18 4.53 -3.40 -18.53
C ALA A 18 4.97 -1.95 -18.79
N LEU A 19 4.79 -1.03 -17.82
CA LEU A 19 4.85 0.42 -18.11
C LEU A 19 6.03 1.20 -17.49
N GLY A 20 6.88 0.58 -16.67
CA GLY A 20 8.08 1.25 -16.13
C GLY A 20 7.80 2.61 -15.43
N GLU A 21 8.78 3.52 -15.37
CA GLU A 21 8.68 4.81 -14.65
C GLU A 21 7.67 5.83 -15.24
N GLU A 22 7.08 5.58 -16.42
CA GLU A 22 6.24 6.57 -17.12
C GLU A 22 4.77 6.63 -16.66
N VAL A 23 4.29 5.69 -15.84
CA VAL A 23 2.86 5.59 -15.45
C VAL A 23 2.35 6.86 -14.75
N SER A 24 3.23 7.56 -14.00
CA SER A 24 2.85 8.78 -13.30
C SER A 24 2.29 9.87 -14.22
N GLN A 25 2.69 9.88 -15.50
CA GLN A 25 2.27 10.86 -16.50
C GLN A 25 1.00 10.47 -17.27
N LEU A 26 0.55 9.22 -17.16
CA LEU A 26 -0.62 8.74 -17.91
C LEU A 26 -1.93 9.29 -17.34
N SER A 27 -2.90 9.50 -18.23
CA SER A 27 -4.26 9.88 -17.85
C SER A 27 -5.03 8.67 -17.30
N PRO A 28 -6.04 8.86 -16.42
CA PRO A 28 -6.89 7.76 -15.95
C PRO A 28 -7.54 6.97 -17.08
N ASP A 29 -7.91 7.63 -18.19
CA ASP A 29 -8.53 6.98 -19.35
C ASP A 29 -7.52 6.11 -20.10
N THR A 30 -6.28 6.56 -20.23
CA THR A 30 -5.19 5.76 -20.82
C THR A 30 -4.87 4.53 -19.98
N LEU A 31 -4.90 4.66 -18.64
CA LEU A 31 -4.75 3.51 -17.74
C LEU A 31 -5.92 2.53 -17.88
N LYS A 32 -7.17 3.03 -17.94
CA LYS A 32 -8.35 2.19 -18.21
C LYS A 32 -8.25 1.46 -19.55
N GLU A 33 -7.79 2.14 -20.59
CA GLU A 33 -7.61 1.57 -21.93
C GLU A 33 -6.51 0.50 -21.93
N PHE A 34 -5.39 0.75 -21.23
CA PHE A 34 -4.33 -0.25 -21.06
C PHE A 34 -4.84 -1.52 -20.33
N LEU A 35 -5.53 -1.34 -19.20
CA LEU A 35 -6.11 -2.45 -18.43
C LEU A 35 -7.16 -3.23 -19.26
N ARG A 36 -7.95 -2.54 -20.09
CA ARG A 36 -8.90 -3.16 -21.03
C ARG A 36 -8.21 -3.91 -22.18
N ASN A 37 -7.14 -3.36 -22.73
CA ASN A 37 -6.41 -3.97 -23.84
C ASN A 37 -5.71 -5.25 -23.41
N GLU A 38 -5.20 -5.32 -22.18
CA GLU A 38 -4.73 -6.59 -21.62
C GLU A 38 -5.85 -7.61 -21.36
N GLN A 39 -7.04 -7.17 -20.92
CA GLN A 39 -8.20 -8.07 -20.83
C GLN A 39 -8.57 -8.66 -22.21
N ALA A 40 -8.41 -7.90 -23.29
CA ALA A 40 -8.65 -8.36 -24.66
C ALA A 40 -7.57 -9.34 -25.16
N LEU A 41 -6.34 -9.21 -24.68
CA LEU A 41 -5.24 -10.15 -25.00
C LEU A 41 -5.38 -11.45 -24.20
N LEU A 42 -5.75 -11.37 -22.92
CA LEU A 42 -6.00 -12.53 -22.05
C LEU A 42 -7.26 -13.32 -22.42
N SER A 43 -8.22 -12.71 -23.13
CA SER A 43 -9.42 -13.40 -23.62
C SER A 43 -9.23 -14.07 -24.99
N ASN A 44 -8.15 -13.76 -25.72
CA ASN A 44 -7.86 -14.34 -27.04
C ASN A 44 -6.74 -15.39 -27.03
N ASP A 45 -5.96 -15.51 -25.96
CA ASP A 45 -4.97 -16.58 -25.81
C ASP A 45 -5.44 -17.65 -24.82
N ASN A 46 -6.24 -18.59 -25.34
CA ASN A 46 -6.60 -19.83 -24.64
C ASN A 46 -5.43 -20.85 -24.64
N THR A 47 -4.18 -20.39 -24.53
CA THR A 47 -2.99 -21.25 -24.43
C THR A 47 -1.91 -20.59 -23.56
N ILE A 48 -2.21 -20.43 -22.27
CA ILE A 48 -1.15 -20.47 -21.26
C ILE A 48 -1.27 -21.81 -20.53
N LYS A 49 -0.39 -22.71 -20.95
CA LYS A 49 -0.09 -23.97 -20.26
C LYS A 49 0.00 -23.69 -18.76
N GLN A 50 -0.68 -24.52 -17.98
CA GLN A 50 -0.42 -24.74 -16.57
C GLN A 50 1.07 -24.99 -16.36
N SER A 51 1.83 -23.91 -16.16
CA SER A 51 3.17 -23.99 -15.60
C SER A 51 2.94 -23.93 -14.11
N SER A 52 2.81 -25.12 -13.54
CA SER A 52 2.93 -25.35 -12.12
C SER A 52 4.15 -24.59 -11.61
N VAL A 53 3.90 -23.45 -10.94
CA VAL A 53 4.90 -22.88 -10.06
C VAL A 53 5.04 -23.90 -8.95
N LYS A 54 6.02 -24.81 -9.09
CA LYS A 54 6.54 -25.57 -7.97
C LYS A 54 6.87 -24.54 -6.91
N ALA A 55 6.11 -24.57 -5.83
CA ALA A 55 6.43 -23.93 -4.57
C ALA A 55 7.82 -24.45 -4.16
N THR A 56 8.84 -23.78 -4.65
CA THR A 56 10.21 -24.04 -4.25
C THR A 56 10.38 -23.22 -2.99
N SER A 57 9.92 -23.82 -1.89
CA SER A 57 10.22 -23.44 -0.52
C SER A 57 11.74 -23.44 -0.38
N THR A 58 12.39 -22.37 -0.81
CA THR A 58 13.69 -22.00 -0.30
C THR A 58 13.41 -21.54 1.13
N LYS A 59 13.74 -22.41 2.09
CA LYS A 59 13.83 -22.07 3.51
C LYS A 59 14.89 -20.97 3.67
N ALA A 60 14.51 -19.73 3.38
CA ALA A 60 15.17 -18.59 3.97
C ALA A 60 14.95 -18.73 5.48
N LYS A 61 16.05 -18.79 6.22
CA LYS A 61 16.05 -18.91 7.67
C LYS A 61 15.52 -17.58 8.23
N VAL A 62 14.19 -17.43 8.28
CA VAL A 62 13.52 -16.30 8.91
C VAL A 62 13.85 -16.40 10.39
N LYS A 63 14.83 -15.58 10.81
CA LYS A 63 15.12 -15.32 12.22
C LYS A 63 13.79 -14.95 12.88
N GLU A 64 13.40 -15.74 13.87
CA GLU A 64 12.14 -15.66 14.63
C GLU A 64 11.86 -14.21 14.99
N THR A 65 10.79 -13.65 14.42
CA THR A 65 10.31 -12.31 14.75
C THR A 65 9.97 -12.30 16.24
N GLN A 66 10.46 -11.31 16.98
CA GLN A 66 10.12 -11.14 18.39
C GLN A 66 8.60 -11.22 18.55
N SER A 67 8.13 -11.98 19.55
CA SER A 67 6.71 -12.15 19.83
C SER A 67 6.12 -10.79 20.15
N VAL A 68 5.45 -10.17 19.18
CA VAL A 68 4.70 -8.95 19.38
C VAL A 68 3.63 -9.25 20.43
N ASP A 69 3.63 -8.50 21.53
CA ASP A 69 2.56 -8.60 22.52
C ASP A 69 1.23 -8.44 21.80
N LYS A 70 0.31 -9.39 22.04
CA LYS A 70 -1.00 -9.34 21.38
C LYS A 70 -1.73 -8.09 21.86
N ILE A 71 -1.94 -7.14 20.95
CA ILE A 71 -2.75 -5.94 21.21
C ILE A 71 -4.18 -6.39 21.57
N GLN A 72 -4.68 -5.91 22.71
CA GLN A 72 -6.08 -6.07 23.09
C GLN A 72 -6.83 -4.80 22.71
N LEU A 73 -7.81 -4.93 21.82
CA LEU A 73 -8.66 -3.80 21.42
C LEU A 73 -9.68 -3.50 22.53
N PRO A 74 -10.03 -2.22 22.74
CA PRO A 74 -11.10 -1.86 23.66
C PRO A 74 -12.46 -2.36 23.15
N GLU A 75 -13.43 -2.48 24.05
CA GLU A 75 -14.83 -2.66 23.66
C GLU A 75 -15.34 -1.42 22.90
N GLY A 76 -16.27 -1.63 21.97
CA GLY A 76 -16.88 -0.55 21.20
C GLY A 76 -17.12 -0.93 19.74
N SER A 77 -17.59 0.07 18.98
CA SER A 77 -17.70 0.01 17.52
C SER A 77 -16.32 -0.08 16.84
N LYS A 78 -16.31 -0.50 15.57
CA LYS A 78 -15.09 -0.56 14.76
C LYS A 78 -14.41 0.80 14.68
N GLU A 79 -15.19 1.86 14.55
CA GLU A 79 -14.71 3.25 14.46
C GLU A 79 -14.05 3.69 15.77
N GLU A 80 -14.61 3.30 16.93
CA GLU A 80 -14.03 3.59 18.24
C GLU A 80 -12.72 2.84 18.46
N GLN A 81 -12.68 1.55 18.13
CA GLN A 81 -11.46 0.74 18.19
C GLN A 81 -10.37 1.28 17.25
N TRP A 82 -10.75 1.72 16.04
CA TRP A 82 -9.82 2.32 15.09
C TRP A 82 -9.27 3.65 15.59
N ARG A 83 -10.13 4.52 16.15
CA ARG A 83 -9.68 5.80 16.74
C ARG A 83 -8.72 5.55 17.90
N TRP A 84 -9.04 4.59 18.77
CA TRP A 84 -8.16 4.20 19.86
C TRP A 84 -6.80 3.73 19.33
N LEU A 85 -6.78 2.84 18.34
CA LEU A 85 -5.53 2.33 17.76
C LEU A 85 -4.71 3.47 17.14
N LYS A 86 -5.37 4.36 16.39
CA LYS A 86 -4.74 5.54 15.82
C LYS A 86 -4.10 6.41 16.89
N GLU A 87 -4.81 6.67 17.99
CA GLU A 87 -4.28 7.45 19.11
C GLU A 87 -3.07 6.77 19.77
N GLN A 88 -3.12 5.45 19.98
CA GLN A 88 -1.99 4.70 20.54
C GLN A 88 -0.74 4.83 19.67
N VAL A 89 -0.89 4.73 18.34
CA VAL A 89 0.23 4.85 17.41
C VAL A 89 0.75 6.28 17.35
N LEU A 90 -0.13 7.28 17.26
CA LEU A 90 0.26 8.68 17.15
C LEU A 90 0.89 9.24 18.44
N SER A 91 0.63 8.62 19.59
CA SER A 91 1.21 8.98 20.89
C SER A 91 2.37 8.08 21.32
N ASN A 92 2.73 7.06 20.52
CA ASN A 92 3.76 6.10 20.87
C ASN A 92 5.17 6.75 20.84
N ALA A 93 5.86 6.74 21.99
CA ALA A 93 7.17 7.36 22.12
C ALA A 93 8.24 6.74 21.18
N ASP A 94 8.16 5.44 20.91
CA ASP A 94 9.06 4.76 19.99
C ASP A 94 8.79 5.12 18.53
N CYS A 95 7.56 5.43 18.14
CA CYS A 95 7.28 5.96 16.80
C CYS A 95 7.77 7.42 16.70
N LEU A 96 7.47 8.23 17.73
CA LEU A 96 7.78 9.65 17.75
C LEU A 96 9.29 9.95 17.72
N LYS A 97 10.15 9.07 18.26
CA LYS A 97 11.62 9.26 18.22
C LYS A 97 12.19 9.26 16.81
N HIS A 98 11.49 8.67 15.84
CA HIS A 98 11.93 8.57 14.45
C HIS A 98 11.36 9.67 13.55
N VAL A 99 10.46 10.51 14.08
CA VAL A 99 9.84 11.59 13.31
C VAL A 99 10.80 12.77 13.24
N TYR A 100 11.02 13.28 12.03
CA TYR A 100 11.84 14.47 11.85
C TYR A 100 11.23 15.70 12.53
N PRO A 101 12.05 16.66 13.00
CA PRO A 101 11.55 17.88 13.63
C PRO A 101 10.54 18.62 12.74
N GLY A 102 9.35 18.89 13.28
CA GLY A 102 8.27 19.57 12.57
C GLY A 102 7.51 18.70 11.55
N LYS A 103 7.77 17.39 11.49
CA LYS A 103 7.03 16.43 10.67
C LYS A 103 6.04 15.64 11.52
N GLN A 104 5.23 14.82 10.84
CA GLN A 104 4.14 14.08 11.44
C GLN A 104 4.26 12.59 11.14
N LEU A 105 3.78 11.76 12.07
CA LEU A 105 3.48 10.37 11.77
C LEU A 105 2.35 10.30 10.74
N VAL A 106 2.41 9.28 9.91
CA VAL A 106 1.47 9.07 8.81
C VAL A 106 0.76 7.75 9.07
N PHE A 107 -0.47 7.86 9.55
CA PHE A 107 -1.32 6.71 9.82
C PHE A 107 -2.23 6.39 8.64
N GLY A 108 -2.71 5.15 8.56
CA GLY A 108 -3.67 4.72 7.54
C GLY A 108 -4.97 5.53 7.56
N SER A 109 -5.63 5.62 6.40
CA SER A 109 -6.92 6.30 6.25
C SER A 109 -7.75 5.69 5.11
N GLY A 110 -9.05 5.91 5.14
CA GLY A 110 -9.99 5.43 4.14
C GLY A 110 -11.23 4.82 4.78
N ASN A 111 -11.92 3.96 4.04
CA ASN A 111 -13.12 3.27 4.51
C ASN A 111 -12.76 2.07 5.41
N LEU A 112 -13.27 2.06 6.65
CA LEU A 112 -13.04 0.96 7.61
C LEU A 112 -13.83 -0.32 7.27
N ASP A 113 -14.79 -0.21 6.35
CA ASP A 113 -15.55 -1.31 5.77
C ASP A 113 -15.08 -1.64 4.34
N ALA A 114 -13.92 -1.14 3.92
CA ALA A 114 -13.38 -1.43 2.60
C ALA A 114 -13.06 -2.93 2.40
N ASP A 115 -13.44 -3.46 1.24
CA ASP A 115 -13.03 -4.80 0.81
C ASP A 115 -11.56 -4.84 0.35
N LEU A 116 -10.98 -3.68 0.03
CA LEU A 116 -9.62 -3.55 -0.48
C LEU A 116 -8.76 -2.64 0.41
N PHE A 117 -7.61 -3.18 0.84
CA PHE A 117 -6.59 -2.47 1.58
C PHE A 117 -5.30 -2.34 0.74
N PHE A 118 -4.87 -1.11 0.47
CA PHE A 118 -3.56 -0.84 -0.11
C PHE A 118 -2.53 -0.59 0.99
N CYS A 119 -1.50 -1.42 1.04
CA CYS A 119 -0.42 -1.32 2.02
C CYS A 119 0.91 -1.00 1.32
N GLY A 120 1.48 0.17 1.60
CA GLY A 120 2.83 0.55 1.19
C GLY A 120 3.89 0.17 2.22
N GLU A 121 5.15 0.43 1.89
CA GLU A 121 6.25 0.19 2.83
C GLU A 121 6.28 1.25 3.93
N ALA A 122 6.43 2.52 3.52
CA ALA A 122 6.67 3.64 4.42
C ALA A 122 6.18 4.98 3.85
N PRO A 123 5.96 5.99 4.69
CA PRO A 123 5.72 7.37 4.27
C PRO A 123 6.96 7.97 3.58
N GLY A 124 6.74 8.87 2.63
CA GLY A 124 7.77 9.71 2.03
C GLY A 124 7.76 11.14 2.59
N ALA A 125 8.52 12.02 1.94
CA ALA A 125 8.69 13.42 2.33
C ALA A 125 7.38 14.23 2.32
N ASP A 126 6.57 14.04 1.28
CA ASP A 126 5.31 14.77 1.13
C ASP A 126 4.27 14.29 2.17
N GLU A 127 4.29 12.99 2.46
CA GLU A 127 3.41 12.36 3.42
C GLU A 127 3.70 12.83 4.85
N GLU A 128 4.96 12.82 5.30
CA GLU A 128 5.32 13.27 6.66
C GLU A 128 5.10 14.77 6.88
N GLU A 129 5.17 15.58 5.82
CA GLU A 129 4.84 17.01 5.86
C GLU A 129 3.36 17.19 6.18
N GLN A 130 2.51 16.45 5.46
CA GLN A 130 1.05 16.62 5.53
C GLN A 130 0.39 15.78 6.62
N GLY A 131 1.06 14.72 7.10
CA GLY A 131 0.46 13.73 8.00
C GLY A 131 -0.55 12.81 7.30
N GLU A 132 -0.49 12.72 5.97
CA GLU A 132 -1.47 12.00 5.14
C GLU A 132 -0.80 10.95 4.25
N VAL A 133 -1.44 9.78 4.15
CA VAL A 133 -0.92 8.65 3.37
C VAL A 133 -1.01 8.93 1.86
N PHE A 134 0.06 8.62 1.13
CA PHE A 134 0.08 8.62 -0.35
C PHE A 134 -0.46 9.94 -0.96
N VAL A 135 0.15 11.06 -0.59
CA VAL A 135 -0.15 12.41 -1.13
C VAL A 135 0.87 12.89 -2.16
N GLY A 136 2.07 12.28 -2.18
CA GLY A 136 3.11 12.59 -3.17
C GLY A 136 2.81 12.02 -4.57
N ARG A 137 3.81 12.08 -5.46
CA ARG A 137 3.68 11.62 -6.87
C ARG A 137 3.21 10.17 -7.00
N ALA A 138 3.74 9.27 -6.17
CA ALA A 138 3.33 7.86 -6.16
C ALA A 138 1.87 7.69 -5.68
N GLY A 139 1.43 8.51 -4.73
CA GLY A 139 0.05 8.49 -4.24
C GLY A 139 -0.97 9.05 -5.22
N GLN A 140 -0.59 10.06 -6.01
CA GLN A 140 -1.38 10.53 -7.15
C GLN A 140 -1.54 9.43 -8.19
N LEU A 141 -0.45 8.70 -8.50
CA LEU A 141 -0.51 7.54 -9.39
C LEU A 141 -1.44 6.45 -8.84
N LEU A 142 -1.29 6.07 -7.56
CA LEU A 142 -2.18 5.12 -6.90
C LEU A 142 -3.65 5.54 -7.02
N THR A 143 -3.94 6.83 -6.82
CA THR A 143 -5.30 7.37 -6.98
C THR A 143 -5.84 7.19 -8.40
N LYS A 144 -5.00 7.40 -9.43
CA LYS A 144 -5.38 7.14 -10.83
C LYS A 144 -5.66 5.66 -11.08
N ILE A 145 -4.85 4.77 -10.50
CA ILE A 145 -5.03 3.32 -10.61
C ILE A 145 -6.36 2.89 -9.96
N ILE A 146 -6.65 3.35 -8.73
CA ILE A 146 -7.92 3.10 -8.03
C ILE A 146 -9.10 3.58 -8.89
N ALA A 147 -9.00 4.77 -9.49
CA ALA A 147 -10.02 5.28 -10.39
C ALA A 147 -10.16 4.46 -11.68
N ALA A 148 -9.06 3.91 -12.20
CA ALA A 148 -9.06 3.04 -13.37
C ALA A 148 -9.72 1.68 -13.06
N MET A 149 -9.60 1.20 -11.83
CA MET A 149 -10.31 0.03 -11.29
C MET A 149 -11.82 0.28 -11.09
N GLY A 150 -12.30 1.51 -11.31
CA GLY A 150 -13.71 1.87 -11.12
C GLY A 150 -14.09 2.20 -9.68
N LEU A 151 -13.10 2.34 -8.79
CA LEU A 151 -13.28 2.66 -7.38
C LEU A 151 -12.95 4.14 -7.11
N LYS A 152 -13.44 4.68 -6.01
CA LYS A 152 -12.96 5.96 -5.45
C LYS A 152 -11.93 5.67 -4.36
N ARG A 153 -11.06 6.64 -4.11
CA ARG A 153 -10.13 6.58 -2.96
C ARG A 153 -10.86 6.41 -1.62
N SER A 154 -12.08 6.94 -1.52
CA SER A 154 -12.96 6.77 -0.35
C SER A 154 -13.51 5.36 -0.18
N ASP A 155 -13.44 4.50 -1.20
CA ASP A 155 -14.04 3.16 -1.17
C ASP A 155 -13.04 2.12 -0.64
N VAL A 156 -11.77 2.52 -0.47
CA VAL A 156 -10.66 1.65 -0.06
C VAL A 156 -10.04 2.15 1.24
N TYR A 157 -9.27 1.29 1.91
CA TYR A 157 -8.39 1.69 3.00
C TYR A 157 -6.94 1.73 2.48
N ILE A 158 -6.16 2.72 2.91
CA ILE A 158 -4.78 2.92 2.46
C ILE A 158 -3.90 3.17 3.68
N GLY A 159 -2.75 2.51 3.75
CA GLY A 159 -1.79 2.63 4.85
C GLY A 159 -0.41 2.12 4.47
N ASN A 160 0.49 2.11 5.44
CA ASN A 160 1.85 1.59 5.29
C ASN A 160 2.14 0.56 6.37
N ILE A 161 3.17 -0.27 6.15
CA ILE A 161 3.69 -1.20 7.16
C ILE A 161 4.25 -0.40 8.34
N MET A 162 5.01 0.67 8.07
CA MET A 162 5.50 1.59 9.09
C MET A 162 4.81 2.96 9.03
N ASN A 163 4.75 3.67 10.16
CA ASN A 163 4.03 4.94 10.28
C ASN A 163 4.93 6.20 10.23
N TRP A 164 6.25 6.04 10.07
CA TRP A 164 7.20 7.15 9.94
C TRP A 164 8.12 6.95 8.73
N ARG A 165 8.63 8.04 8.18
CA ARG A 165 9.61 7.99 7.08
C ARG A 165 10.96 7.51 7.60
N PRO A 166 11.60 6.50 6.98
CA PRO A 166 12.92 6.05 7.38
C PRO A 166 13.99 7.13 7.23
N GLU A 167 14.92 7.18 8.18
CA GLU A 167 15.93 8.21 8.20
C GLU A 167 16.94 8.09 7.05
N THR A 168 17.16 9.16 6.28
CA THR A 168 18.17 9.21 5.22
C THR A 168 19.38 10.08 5.58
N PRO A 169 20.59 9.76 5.09
CA PRO A 169 21.75 10.63 5.23
C PRO A 169 21.45 12.03 4.67
N GLY A 170 21.55 13.06 5.51
CA GLY A 170 21.29 14.44 5.12
C GLY A 170 19.81 14.79 4.90
N HIS A 171 18.87 13.90 5.25
CA HIS A 171 17.41 14.10 5.13
C HIS A 171 16.91 14.28 3.69
N VAL A 172 17.66 13.76 2.70
CA VAL A 172 17.33 13.87 1.27
C VAL A 172 16.89 12.51 0.72
N GLY A 173 15.80 12.51 -0.05
CA GLY A 173 15.30 11.31 -0.72
C GLY A 173 14.64 10.30 0.22
N ASN A 174 14.20 9.17 -0.32
CA ASN A 174 13.55 8.10 0.45
C ASN A 174 14.38 6.82 0.38
N ARG A 175 14.27 5.98 1.40
CA ARG A 175 14.83 4.62 1.40
C ARG A 175 13.79 3.63 1.91
N PRO A 176 13.90 2.34 1.57
CA PRO A 176 13.07 1.31 2.18
C PRO A 176 13.37 1.16 3.69
N PRO A 177 12.40 0.66 4.49
CA PRO A 177 12.65 0.24 5.85
C PRO A 177 13.70 -0.88 5.92
N THR A 178 14.47 -0.90 7.00
CA THR A 178 15.29 -2.06 7.37
C THR A 178 14.41 -3.19 7.92
N ARG A 179 15.00 -4.33 8.28
CA ARG A 179 14.24 -5.44 8.85
C ARG A 179 13.89 -5.22 10.32
N GLU A 180 14.73 -4.46 11.00
CA GLU A 180 14.61 -4.12 12.41
C GLU A 180 13.59 -2.98 12.64
N GLU A 181 13.40 -2.11 11.64
CA GLU A 181 12.31 -1.11 11.56
C GLU A 181 10.99 -1.76 11.16
#